data_AF-A0A5A7RLM8-F1
#
_entry.id   AF-A0A5A7RLM8-F1
#
_cell.length_a   1.000
_cell.length_b   1.000
_cell.length_c   1.000
_cell.angle_alpha   90.00
_cell.angle_beta   90.00
_cell.angle_gamma   90.00
#
_symmetry.space_group_name_H-M   'P 1'
#
loop_
_entity.id
_entity.type
_entity.pdbx_description
1 polymer ?
#
loop_
_entity_poly.entity_id
_entity_poly.type
_entity_poly.pdbx_seq_one_letter_code
_entity_poly.pdbx_strand_id
1 'polypeptide(L)'
;MRDKMRMKIGIHGLTSCYGCQLKMACIEEILEVAKNFEIVYWNMASSKGEIEKVDIAFVEGSVVTERDEEELKLIRENADVLVAV
;
A
#
# COMPACT_ATOMS: atom_id res chain seq x y z
N MET A 1 16.26 16.93 14.98
CA MET A 1 15.22 17.51 14.11
C MET A 1 15.27 16.78 12.78
N ARG A 2 14.30 15.92 12.46
CA ARG A 2 14.17 15.32 11.13
C ARG A 2 12.75 15.61 10.63
N ASP A 3 12.49 16.87 10.34
CA ASP A 3 11.40 17.30 9.46
C ASP A 3 11.86 17.16 8.00
N LYS A 4 12.05 15.91 7.57
CA LYS A 4 11.90 15.60 6.14
C LYS A 4 10.57 14.90 6.06
N MET A 5 9.60 15.52 5.36
CA MET A 5 8.34 14.89 5.01
C MET A 5 8.66 13.51 4.42
N ARG A 6 8.40 12.46 5.20
CA ARG A 6 8.70 11.08 4.80
C ARG A 6 7.71 10.72 3.71
N MET A 7 8.19 10.07 2.65
CA MET A 7 7.31 9.60 1.60
C MET A 7 6.26 8.64 2.20
N LYS A 8 5.00 8.86 1.82
CA LYS A 8 3.84 8.07 2.20
C LYS A 8 3.65 6.92 1.23
N ILE A 9 3.47 5.73 1.79
CA ILE A 9 3.26 4.49 1.05
C ILE A 9 1.93 3.86 1.47
N GLY A 10 1.16 3.44 0.46
CA GLY A 10 -0.02 2.58 0.61
C GLY A 10 0.24 1.17 0.05
N ILE A 11 -0.19 0.15 0.77
CA ILE A 11 -0.12 -1.25 0.35
C ILE A 11 -1.54 -1.82 0.33
N HIS A 12 -2.03 -2.14 -0.87
CA HIS A 12 -3.40 -2.54 -1.14
C HIS A 12 -3.44 -3.96 -1.70
N GLY A 13 -4.53 -4.68 -1.42
CA GLY A 13 -4.79 -5.99 -2.00
C GLY A 13 -6.19 -6.02 -2.60
N LEU A 14 -6.25 -6.38 -3.89
CA LEU A 14 -7.49 -6.75 -4.57
C LEU A 14 -7.75 -8.26 -4.36
N THR A 15 -8.47 -8.89 -5.27
CA THR A 15 -8.55 -10.36 -5.35
C THR A 15 -7.15 -10.97 -5.54
N SER A 16 -6.60 -11.61 -4.49
CA SER A 16 -5.24 -12.17 -4.46
C SER A 16 -5.06 -13.27 -3.40
N CYS A 17 -3.86 -13.87 -3.35
CA CYS A 17 -3.45 -14.82 -2.31
C CYS A 17 -2.70 -14.19 -1.12
N TYR A 18 -2.46 -12.87 -1.15
CA TYR A 18 -1.72 -12.12 -0.12
C TYR A 18 -0.26 -12.55 0.09
N GLY A 19 0.31 -13.28 -0.85
CA GLY A 19 1.68 -13.80 -0.74
C GLY A 19 2.74 -12.70 -0.81
N CYS A 20 2.52 -11.69 -1.67
CA CYS A 20 3.48 -10.60 -1.84
C CYS A 20 3.52 -9.74 -0.57
N GLN A 21 2.36 -9.39 -0.03
CA GLN A 21 2.25 -8.66 1.23
C GLN A 21 2.79 -9.43 2.44
N LEU A 22 2.54 -10.74 2.55
CA LEU A 22 3.11 -11.54 3.64
C LEU A 22 4.64 -11.52 3.58
N LYS A 23 5.20 -11.67 2.38
CA LYS A 23 6.65 -11.56 2.19
C LYS A 23 7.17 -10.19 2.64
N MET A 24 6.50 -9.10 2.24
CA MET A 24 6.87 -7.74 2.68
C MET A 24 6.78 -7.57 4.20
N ALA A 25 5.83 -8.20 4.88
CA ALA A 25 5.71 -8.13 6.33
C ALA A 25 6.81 -8.89 7.08
N CYS A 26 7.41 -9.90 6.45
CA CYS A 26 8.40 -10.78 7.07
C CYS A 26 9.87 -10.48 6.69
N ILE A 27 10.14 -9.53 5.80
CA ILE A 27 11.54 -9.14 5.50
C ILE A 27 12.19 -8.49 6.72
N GLU A 28 13.48 -8.76 6.93
CA GLU A 28 14.22 -8.20 8.08
C GLU A 28 14.35 -6.68 7.98
N GLU A 29 14.36 -6.15 6.76
CA GLU A 29 14.53 -4.73 6.46
C GLU A 29 13.24 -3.90 6.64
N ILE A 30 12.11 -4.51 7.01
CA ILE A 30 10.82 -3.80 7.12
C ILE A 30 10.88 -2.66 8.13
N LEU A 31 11.69 -2.82 9.19
CA LEU A 31 11.91 -1.77 10.18
C LEU A 31 12.73 -0.61 9.61
N GLU A 32 13.67 -0.86 8.70
CA GLU A 32 14.42 0.20 8.01
C GLU A 32 13.53 0.93 7.00
N VAL A 33 12.66 0.21 6.29
CA VAL A 33 11.62 0.81 5.46
C VAL A 33 10.72 1.71 6.30
N ALA A 34 10.21 1.21 7.44
CA ALA A 34 9.37 1.96 8.37
C ALA A 34 10.12 3.09 9.13
N LYS A 35 11.44 3.23 9.00
CA LYS A 35 12.19 4.41 9.46
C LYS A 35 12.27 5.51 8.41
N ASN A 36 12.28 5.14 7.13
CA ASN A 36 12.48 6.06 6.01
C ASN A 36 11.15 6.47 5.32
N PHE A 37 10.13 5.62 5.35
CA PHE A 37 8.84 5.79 4.67
C PHE A 37 7.67 5.65 5.63
N GLU A 38 6.68 6.52 5.51
CA GLU A 38 5.46 6.44 6.31
C GLU A 38 4.46 5.49 5.65
N ILE A 39 4.21 4.33 6.24
CA ILE A 39 3.19 3.40 5.74
C ILE A 39 1.84 3.83 6.33
N VAL A 40 1.01 4.47 5.50
CA VAL A 40 -0.25 5.07 5.95
C VAL A 40 -1.44 4.14 5.78
N TYR A 41 -1.38 3.26 4.78
CA TYR A 41 -2.39 2.24 4.51
C TYR A 41 -1.74 0.88 4.27
N TRP A 42 -2.19 -0.14 5.01
CA TRP A 42 -1.81 -1.53 4.78
C TRP A 42 -2.88 -2.47 5.35
N ASN A 43 -3.73 -3.00 4.49
CA ASN A 43 -4.89 -3.83 4.88
C ASN A 43 -4.51 -5.12 5.64
N MET A 44 -3.34 -5.70 5.37
CA MET A 44 -2.86 -6.88 6.11
C MET A 44 -2.30 -6.55 7.50
N ALA A 45 -1.59 -5.42 7.64
CA ALA A 45 -0.86 -5.09 8.87
C ALA A 45 -1.66 -4.18 9.82
N SER A 46 -2.71 -3.51 9.34
CA SER A 46 -3.49 -2.54 10.11
C SER A 46 -4.97 -2.56 9.73
N SER A 47 -5.83 -2.25 10.70
CA SER A 47 -7.26 -1.99 10.48
C SER A 47 -7.57 -0.50 10.22
N LYS A 48 -6.55 0.35 9.98
CA LYS A 48 -6.77 1.74 9.52
C LYS A 48 -7.54 1.73 8.21
N GLY A 49 -8.62 2.52 8.16
CA GLY A 49 -9.78 2.20 7.31
C GLY A 49 -9.97 3.01 6.03
N GLU A 50 -9.15 4.02 5.74
CA GLU A 50 -9.40 4.90 4.59
C GLU A 50 -8.19 4.98 3.67
N ILE A 51 -8.46 4.90 2.36
CA ILE A 51 -7.46 5.15 1.31
C ILE A 51 -7.19 6.66 1.32
N GLU A 52 -6.02 7.05 1.80
CA GLU A 52 -5.56 8.43 1.81
C GLU A 52 -4.59 8.71 0.66
N LYS A 53 -4.26 9.99 0.45
CA LYS A 53 -3.28 10.39 -0.57
C LYS A 53 -1.88 9.89 -0.22
N VAL A 54 -1.23 9.21 -1.16
CA VAL A 54 0.11 8.62 -1.03
C VAL A 54 1.03 8.98 -2.19
N ASP A 55 2.33 8.99 -1.92
CA ASP A 55 3.34 9.17 -2.97
C ASP A 55 3.44 7.88 -3.82
N ILE A 56 3.37 6.71 -3.17
CA ILE A 56 3.44 5.40 -3.85
C ILE A 56 2.36 4.46 -3.32
N ALA A 57 1.56 3.90 -4.20
CA ALA A 57 0.64 2.80 -3.92
C ALA A 57 1.13 1.50 -4.55
N PHE A 58 1.34 0.47 -3.74
CA PHE A 58 1.54 -0.90 -4.18
C PHE A 58 0.20 -1.61 -4.21
N VAL A 59 -0.17 -2.20 -5.34
CA VAL A 59 -1.44 -2.92 -5.49
C VAL A 59 -1.14 -4.36 -5.87
N GLU A 60 -1.38 -5.28 -4.93
CA GLU A 60 -1.29 -6.72 -5.15
C GLU A 60 -2.64 -7.26 -5.66
N GLY A 61 -2.57 -8.18 -6.62
CA GLY A 61 -3.73 -8.94 -7.06
C GLY A 61 -4.29 -8.51 -8.41
N SER A 62 -5.46 -9.04 -8.73
CA SER A 62 -6.12 -8.81 -10.02
C SER A 62 -7.53 -8.26 -9.83
N VAL A 63 -7.98 -7.49 -10.81
CA VAL A 63 -9.37 -7.03 -10.90
C VAL A 63 -10.22 -8.19 -11.39
N VAL A 64 -11.03 -8.76 -10.49
CA VAL A 64 -11.92 -9.90 -10.80
C VAL A 64 -13.39 -9.53 -10.60
N THR A 65 -13.65 -8.45 -9.85
CA THR A 65 -15.00 -7.95 -9.54
C THR A 65 -15.13 -6.46 -9.82
N GLU A 66 -16.36 -5.97 -9.96
CA GLU A 66 -16.63 -4.51 -10.08
C GLU A 66 -16.09 -3.73 -8.87
N ARG A 67 -16.16 -4.33 -7.68
CA ARG A 67 -15.57 -3.77 -6.46
C ARG A 67 -14.05 -3.59 -6.58
N ASP A 68 -13.33 -4.56 -7.14
CA ASP A 68 -11.89 -4.44 -7.35
C ASP A 68 -11.57 -3.27 -8.30
N GLU A 69 -12.41 -3.06 -9.32
CA GLU A 69 -12.26 -1.96 -10.27
C GLU A 69 -12.50 -0.60 -9.61
N GLU A 70 -13.56 -0.47 -8.82
CA GLU A 70 -13.87 0.72 -8.03
C GLU A 70 -12.75 1.06 -7.05
N GLU A 71 -12.25 0.04 -6.33
CA GLU A 71 -11.14 0.19 -5.39
C GLU A 71 -9.84 0.59 -6.10
N LEU A 72 -9.50 -0.04 -7.22
CA LEU A 72 -8.31 0.32 -8.01
C LEU A 72 -8.36 1.76 -8.53
N LYS A 73 -9.54 2.23 -8.98
CA LYS A 73 -9.72 3.63 -9.41
C LYS A 73 -9.49 4.59 -8.25
N LEU A 74 -10.07 4.31 -7.08
CA LEU A 74 -9.88 5.12 -5.88
C LEU A 74 -8.41 5.16 -5.44
N ILE A 75 -7.70 4.03 -5.49
CA ILE A 75 -6.26 3.97 -5.21
C ILE A 75 -5.49 4.83 -6.22
N ARG A 76 -5.79 4.70 -7.52
CA ARG A 76 -5.10 5.45 -8.59
C ARG A 76 -5.32 6.96 -8.47
N GLU A 77 -6.51 7.40 -8.08
CA GLU A 77 -6.82 8.82 -7.86
C GLU A 77 -6.03 9.42 -6.68
N ASN A 78 -5.72 8.59 -5.68
CA ASN A 78 -5.02 9.01 -4.46
C ASN A 78 -3.51 8.74 -4.47
N ALA A 79 -2.97 8.09 -5.50
CA ALA A 79 -1.54 7.79 -5.60
C ALA A 79 -0.86 8.70 -6.63
N ASP A 80 0.33 9.21 -6.34
CA ASP A 80 1.17 9.86 -7.37
C ASP A 80 1.78 8.79 -8.29
N VAL A 81 2.30 7.69 -7.72
CA VAL A 81 2.76 6.51 -8.46
C VAL A 81 2.02 5.25 -8.01
N LEU A 82 1.58 4.43 -8.97
CA LEU A 82 0.96 3.13 -8.70
C LEU A 82 1.85 2.03 -9.27
N VAL A 83 2.13 1.01 -8.45
CA VAL A 83 2.92 -0.17 -8.81
C VAL A 83 2.05 -1.41 -8.68
N ALA A 84 1.90 -2.16 -9.78
CA ALA A 84 1.28 -3.49 -9.73
C ALA A 84 2.29 -4.50 -9.20
N VAL A 85 1.87 -5.32 -8.22
CA VAL A 85 2.71 -6.30 -7.50
C VAL A 85 2.15 -7.71 -7.64
#